data_AF-A0A143G906-F1
#
_entry.id   AF-A0A143G906-F1
#
_cell.length_a   1.000
_cell.length_b   1.000
_cell.length_c   1.000
_cell.angle_alpha   90.00
_cell.angle_beta   90.00
_cell.angle_gamma   90.00
#
_symmetry.space_group_name_H-M   'P 1'
#
loop_
_entity.id
_entity.type
_entity.pdbx_description
1 polymer ?
#
loop_
_entity_poly.entity_id
_entity_poly.type
_entity_poly.pdbx_seq_one_letter_code
_entity_poly.pdbx_strand_id
1 'polypeptide(L)'
;MTNSIDYPIASRIDEALISYKEMTGTRLTWSDLTSKIGNSKSAPTQWKKDKIAKKTVEKIADILCVNYAWLLTGSGSMYEKELDMTGDIYDYSEVGKLYVSWFKLNNEATEIQEEISKAIPKPYDKFLPDTSAHEHLVELQKKAIMIQTQSISVYAELLKKAKILSY
;
A
#
# COMPACT_ATOMS: atom_id res chain seq x y z
N MET A 1 43.94 0.81 7.31
CA MET A 1 42.79 0.01 6.86
C MET A 1 41.59 0.47 7.66
N THR A 2 40.81 1.40 7.12
CA THR A 2 39.57 1.87 7.76
C THR A 2 38.54 0.76 7.60
N ASN A 3 38.33 -0.03 8.66
CA ASN A 3 37.26 -1.02 8.71
C ASN A 3 35.92 -0.25 8.60
N SER A 4 35.43 -0.09 7.38
CA SER A 4 34.11 0.43 7.08
C SER A 4 33.07 -0.55 7.65
N ILE A 5 32.73 -0.35 8.92
CA ILE A 5 31.46 -0.80 9.50
C ILE A 5 30.51 0.38 9.33
N ASP A 6 30.34 0.88 8.11
CA ASP A 6 29.71 2.20 7.93
C ASP A 6 28.21 2.19 8.27
N TYR A 7 27.61 1.03 8.52
CA TYR A 7 26.33 0.94 9.22
C TYR A 7 26.11 -0.50 9.73
N PRO A 8 26.06 -0.78 11.05
CA PRO A 8 25.72 -2.11 11.58
C PRO A 8 24.25 -2.47 11.34
N ILE A 9 23.91 -3.77 11.30
CA ILE A 9 22.49 -4.18 11.15
C ILE A 9 21.65 -3.69 12.34
N ALA A 10 22.27 -3.60 13.51
CA ALA A 10 21.63 -3.11 14.72
C ALA A 10 21.10 -1.68 14.54
N SER A 11 21.94 -0.80 13.98
CA SER A 11 21.59 0.61 13.73
C SER A 11 20.45 0.72 12.73
N ARG A 12 20.44 -0.10 11.68
CA ARG A 12 19.32 -0.16 10.72
C ARG A 12 18.02 -0.63 11.34
N ILE A 13 18.06 -1.63 12.22
CA ILE A 13 16.87 -2.09 12.92
C ILE A 13 16.35 -1.01 13.87
N ASP A 14 17.24 -0.29 14.56
CA ASP A 14 16.86 0.85 15.41
C ASP A 14 16.20 1.97 14.58
N GLU A 15 16.76 2.31 13.41
CA GLU A 15 16.17 3.28 12.48
C GLU A 15 14.79 2.80 11.98
N ALA A 16 14.66 1.54 11.57
CA ALA A 16 13.40 0.96 11.11
C ALA A 16 12.33 0.93 12.22
N LEU A 17 12.71 0.72 13.47
CA LEU A 17 11.79 0.80 14.61
C LEU A 17 11.28 2.22 14.86
N ILE A 18 12.14 3.24 14.68
CA ILE A 18 11.73 4.64 14.77
C ILE A 18 10.74 4.95 13.66
N SER A 19 11.08 4.60 12.42
CA SER A 19 10.23 4.91 11.27
C SER A 19 8.90 4.15 11.31
N TYR A 20 8.89 2.89 11.76
CA TYR A 20 7.66 2.13 12.02
C TYR A 20 6.73 2.85 13.00
N LYS A 21 7.26 3.44 14.07
CA LYS A 21 6.47 4.21 15.03
C LYS A 21 5.88 5.45 14.38
N GLU A 22 6.64 6.15 13.55
CA GLU A 22 6.17 7.35 12.84
C GLU A 22 5.03 7.01 11.86
N MET A 23 5.14 5.90 11.13
CA MET A 23 4.12 5.46 10.17
C MET A 23 2.84 4.91 10.83
N THR A 24 2.99 4.12 11.90
CA THR A 24 1.86 3.36 12.47
C THR A 24 1.30 3.96 13.77
N GLY A 25 1.98 4.93 14.37
CA GLY A 25 1.70 5.43 15.72
C GLY A 25 2.03 4.44 16.84
N THR A 26 2.41 3.20 16.50
CA THR A 26 2.66 2.12 17.47
C THR A 26 4.16 1.90 17.66
N ARG A 27 4.62 1.88 18.91
CA ARG A 27 6.01 1.63 19.23
C ARG A 27 6.26 0.12 19.37
N LEU A 28 7.04 -0.45 18.45
CA LEU A 28 7.63 -1.77 18.64
C LEU A 28 8.99 -1.66 19.33
N THR A 29 9.35 -2.71 20.05
CA THR A 29 10.65 -2.88 20.70
C THR A 29 11.35 -4.13 20.17
N TRP A 30 12.66 -4.24 20.44
CA TRP A 30 13.42 -5.46 20.15
C TRP A 30 12.78 -6.72 20.75
N SER A 31 12.20 -6.61 21.95
CA SER A 31 11.49 -7.73 22.59
C SER A 31 10.21 -8.10 21.84
N ASP A 32 9.50 -7.12 21.29
CA ASP A 32 8.31 -7.39 20.47
C ASP A 32 8.67 -8.10 19.17
N LEU A 33 9.78 -7.70 18.53
CA LEU A 33 10.32 -8.42 17.36
C LEU A 33 10.64 -9.88 17.70
N THR A 34 11.30 -10.15 18.84
CA THR A 34 11.58 -11.54 19.24
C THR A 34 10.33 -12.37 19.44
N SER A 35 9.31 -11.76 20.06
CA SER A 35 8.04 -12.41 20.37
C SER A 35 7.27 -12.73 19.09
N LYS A 36 7.20 -11.77 18.15
CA LYS A 36 6.56 -11.96 16.84
C LYS A 36 7.27 -12.99 15.96
N ILE A 37 8.60 -13.06 16.03
CA ILE A 37 9.40 -14.00 15.23
C ILE A 37 9.40 -15.42 15.82
N GLY A 38 9.09 -15.56 17.11
CA GLY A 38 9.18 -16.82 17.86
C GLY A 38 10.59 -17.17 18.31
N ASN A 39 11.46 -16.16 18.50
CA ASN A 39 12.83 -16.34 18.96
C ASN A 39 12.95 -16.15 20.49
N SER A 40 14.06 -16.64 21.06
CA SER A 40 14.37 -16.39 22.48
C SER A 40 14.43 -14.89 22.79
N LYS A 41 14.00 -14.50 24.00
CA LYS A 41 14.11 -13.12 24.52
C LYS A 41 15.55 -12.59 24.54
N SER A 42 16.55 -13.47 24.54
CA SER A 42 17.97 -13.12 24.50
C SER A 42 18.54 -12.93 23.09
N ALA A 43 17.76 -13.21 22.03
CA ALA A 43 18.21 -13.10 20.66
C ALA A 43 18.69 -11.68 20.25
N PRO A 44 18.09 -10.56 20.71
CA PRO A 44 18.53 -9.21 20.34
C PRO A 44 19.98 -8.93 20.74
N THR A 45 20.47 -9.53 21.83
CA THR A 45 21.86 -9.41 22.26
C THR A 45 22.85 -9.98 21.24
N GLN A 46 22.45 -11.02 20.49
CA GLN A 46 23.26 -11.58 19.40
C GLN A 46 23.08 -10.77 18.12
N TRP A 47 21.86 -10.34 17.81
CA TRP A 47 21.59 -9.52 16.61
C TRP A 47 22.36 -8.20 16.63
N LYS A 48 22.44 -7.56 17.81
CA LYS A 48 23.24 -6.33 18.03
C LYS A 48 24.74 -6.52 17.83
N LYS A 49 25.21 -7.77 17.74
CA LYS A 49 26.61 -8.13 17.44
C LYS A 49 26.76 -8.66 16.01
N ASP A 50 25.82 -8.32 15.13
CA ASP A 50 25.70 -8.81 13.75
C ASP A 50 25.61 -10.35 13.63
N LYS A 51 25.27 -11.05 14.73
CA LYS A 51 25.04 -12.50 14.75
C LYS A 51 23.55 -12.78 14.56
N ILE A 52 23.11 -12.65 13.32
CA ILE A 52 21.72 -12.82 12.92
C ILE A 52 21.61 -13.62 11.63
N ALA A 53 20.69 -14.58 11.59
CA ALA A 53 20.45 -15.39 10.40
C ALA A 53 19.68 -14.58 9.35
N LYS A 54 19.98 -14.79 8.06
CA LYS A 54 19.29 -14.12 6.94
C LYS A 54 17.76 -14.23 7.00
N LYS A 55 17.24 -15.43 7.33
CA LYS A 55 15.80 -15.67 7.53
C LYS A 55 15.19 -14.84 8.66
N THR A 56 15.96 -14.53 9.69
CA THR A 56 15.51 -13.64 10.78
C THR A 56 15.50 -12.19 10.30
N VAL A 57 16.49 -11.77 9.52
CA VAL A 57 16.53 -10.42 8.92
C VAL A 57 15.34 -10.20 8.00
N GLU A 58 14.99 -11.19 7.18
CA GLU A 58 13.81 -11.21 6.31
C GLU A 58 12.53 -10.99 7.11
N LYS A 59 12.30 -11.79 8.16
CA LYS A 59 11.14 -11.60 9.04
C LYS A 59 11.11 -10.24 9.75
N ILE A 60 12.27 -9.69 10.13
CA ILE A 60 12.32 -8.34 10.72
C ILE A 60 11.94 -7.29 9.67
N ALA A 61 12.41 -7.45 8.44
CA ALA A 61 12.05 -6.57 7.32
C ALA A 61 10.54 -6.60 7.07
N ASP A 62 9.94 -7.79 7.03
CA ASP A 62 8.49 -7.96 6.87
C ASP A 62 7.69 -7.30 7.99
N ILE A 63 8.10 -7.51 9.26
CA ILE A 63 7.41 -6.94 10.43
C ILE A 63 7.51 -5.41 10.44
N LEU A 64 8.65 -4.86 10.03
CA LEU A 64 8.90 -3.42 10.04
C LEU A 64 8.52 -2.74 8.73
N CYS A 65 8.01 -3.49 7.73
CA CYS A 65 7.65 -3.01 6.41
C CYS A 65 8.81 -2.24 5.72
N VAL A 66 10.03 -2.77 5.81
CA VAL A 66 11.23 -2.18 5.17
C VAL A 66 11.82 -3.13 4.14
N ASN A 67 12.61 -2.60 3.22
CA ASN A 67 13.29 -3.38 2.21
C ASN A 67 14.35 -4.30 2.84
N TYR A 68 14.26 -5.61 2.57
CA TYR A 68 15.19 -6.62 3.08
C TYR A 68 16.65 -6.35 2.67
N ALA A 69 16.89 -5.97 1.42
CA ALA A 69 18.24 -5.74 0.90
C ALA A 69 18.88 -4.52 1.59
N TRP A 70 18.11 -3.45 1.82
CA TRP A 70 18.56 -2.33 2.64
C TRP A 70 18.84 -2.76 4.08
N LEU A 71 17.94 -3.51 4.70
CA LEU A 71 18.13 -3.95 6.09
C LEU A 71 19.37 -4.85 6.22
N LEU A 72 19.65 -5.70 5.23
CA LEU A 72 20.81 -6.58 5.27
C LEU A 72 22.13 -5.84 5.00
N THR A 73 22.15 -4.97 3.99
CA THR A 73 23.40 -4.40 3.43
C THR A 73 23.64 -2.94 3.77
N GLY A 74 22.61 -2.21 4.20
CA GLY A 74 22.62 -0.76 4.35
C GLY A 74 22.71 0.01 3.03
N SER A 75 22.65 -0.67 1.90
CA SER A 75 22.68 -0.05 0.57
C SER A 75 21.26 0.11 0.03
N GLY A 76 21.02 1.18 -0.73
CA GLY A 76 19.71 1.47 -1.30
C GLY A 76 18.82 2.27 -0.35
N SER A 77 17.50 2.16 -0.55
CA SER A 77 16.50 2.90 0.21
C SER A 77 15.85 1.99 1.26
N MET A 78 15.58 2.55 2.46
CA MET A 78 14.90 1.82 3.55
C MET A 78 13.55 1.27 3.10
N TYR A 79 12.82 2.10 2.36
CA TYR A 79 11.64 1.70 1.64
C TYR A 79 12.03 1.33 0.23
N GLU A 80 11.40 0.30 -0.32
CA GLU A 80 11.49 0.07 -1.75
C GLU A 80 11.06 1.37 -2.44
N LYS A 81 11.95 1.96 -3.27
CA LYS A 81 11.56 3.12 -4.09
C LYS A 81 10.35 2.66 -4.87
N GLU A 82 9.22 3.33 -4.65
CA GLU A 82 7.96 3.10 -5.34
C GLU A 82 8.23 2.61 -6.77
N LEU A 83 7.99 1.33 -7.01
CA LEU A 83 7.91 0.78 -8.35
C LEU A 83 6.67 -0.08 -8.40
N ASP A 84 5.68 0.56 -8.99
CA ASP A 84 4.49 0.01 -9.62
C ASP A 84 3.46 -0.66 -8.70
N MET A 85 2.23 -0.17 -8.82
CA MET A 85 0.99 -0.69 -8.23
C MET A 85 0.62 -2.10 -8.75
N THR A 86 1.56 -3.04 -8.74
CA THR A 86 1.39 -4.37 -9.32
C THR A 86 2.25 -5.38 -8.58
N GLY A 87 1.62 -6.17 -7.73
CA GLY A 87 2.15 -7.47 -7.31
C GLY A 87 2.66 -7.51 -5.88
N ASP A 88 1.78 -7.99 -4.99
CA ASP A 88 2.14 -8.94 -3.94
C ASP A 88 3.22 -8.52 -2.93
N ILE A 89 2.88 -7.53 -2.08
CA ILE A 89 2.97 -7.60 -0.61
C ILE A 89 2.21 -6.39 -0.07
N TYR A 90 0.92 -6.57 0.16
CA TYR A 90 0.22 -5.78 1.14
C TYR A 90 -0.62 -6.73 1.98
N ASP A 91 -0.20 -6.94 3.22
CA ASP A 91 -1.12 -7.31 4.29
C ASP A 91 -2.01 -6.11 4.59
N TYR A 92 -2.84 -5.76 3.60
CA TYR A 92 -3.97 -4.90 3.84
C TYR A 92 -4.92 -5.72 4.70
N SER A 93 -5.12 -5.27 5.93
CA SER A 93 -6.36 -5.52 6.66
C SER A 93 -7.55 -5.44 5.68
N GLU A 94 -8.64 -6.18 5.92
CA GLU A 94 -9.79 -6.17 5.00
C GLU A 94 -10.24 -4.73 4.61
N VAL A 95 -10.03 -3.77 5.51
CA VAL A 95 -10.20 -2.32 5.29
C VAL A 95 -9.29 -1.75 4.19
N GLY A 96 -8.00 -2.07 4.18
CA GLY A 96 -7.07 -1.61 3.14
C GLY A 96 -7.42 -2.16 1.75
N LYS A 97 -7.86 -3.42 1.66
CA LYS A 97 -8.31 -4.01 0.38
C LYS A 97 -9.54 -3.28 -0.17
N LEU A 98 -10.50 -2.96 0.71
CA LEU A 98 -11.68 -2.18 0.36
C LEU A 98 -11.32 -0.75 -0.07
N TYR A 99 -10.36 -0.10 0.61
CA TYR A 99 -9.90 1.23 0.22
C TYR A 99 -9.27 1.25 -1.17
N VAL A 100 -8.36 0.32 -1.46
CA VAL A 100 -7.73 0.21 -2.79
C VAL A 100 -8.77 -0.09 -3.87
N SER A 101 -9.73 -0.98 -3.58
CA SER A 101 -10.83 -1.27 -4.52
C SER A 101 -11.69 -0.04 -4.80
N TRP A 102 -12.06 0.73 -3.78
CA TRP A 102 -12.80 1.98 -3.92
C TRP A 102 -12.02 3.01 -4.73
N PHE A 103 -10.72 3.16 -4.46
CA PHE A 103 -9.85 4.10 -5.18
C PHE A 103 -9.77 3.77 -6.67
N LYS A 104 -9.58 2.49 -7.03
CA LYS A 104 -9.56 2.03 -8.43
C LYS A 104 -10.86 2.34 -9.16
N LEU A 105 -12.01 2.03 -8.53
CA LEU A 105 -13.33 2.31 -9.11
C LEU A 105 -13.55 3.81 -9.34
N ASN A 106 -13.04 4.68 -8.47
CA ASN A 106 -13.18 6.13 -8.67
C ASN A 106 -12.29 6.67 -9.79
N ASN A 107 -11.09 6.12 -9.95
CA ASN A 107 -10.23 6.49 -11.09
C ASN A 107 -10.88 6.05 -12.41
N GLU A 108 -11.41 4.83 -12.48
CA GLU A 108 -12.15 4.34 -13.66
C GLU A 108 -13.40 5.19 -13.94
N ALA A 109 -14.15 5.59 -12.91
CA ALA A 109 -15.27 6.51 -13.07
C ALA A 109 -14.82 7.87 -13.63
N THR A 110 -13.65 8.36 -13.23
CA THR A 110 -13.11 9.65 -13.70
C THR A 110 -12.74 9.57 -15.18
N GLU A 111 -12.09 8.49 -15.60
CA GLU A 111 -11.73 8.25 -17.00
C GLU A 111 -12.97 8.18 -17.90
N ILE A 112 -14.03 7.49 -17.47
CA ILE A 112 -15.29 7.41 -18.23
C ILE A 112 -15.98 8.78 -18.31
N GLN A 113 -15.92 9.60 -17.25
CA GLN A 113 -16.46 10.96 -17.29
C GLN A 113 -15.69 11.85 -18.28
N GLU A 114 -14.37 11.70 -18.37
CA GLU A 114 -13.57 12.39 -19.39
C GLU A 114 -13.92 11.93 -20.81
N GLU A 115 -14.17 10.63 -21.01
CA GLU A 115 -14.59 10.07 -22.29
C GLU A 115 -15.96 10.60 -22.72
N ILE A 116 -16.93 10.62 -21.80
CA ILE A 116 -18.25 11.24 -22.03
C ILE A 116 -18.10 12.72 -22.41
N SER A 117 -17.26 13.47 -21.69
CA SER A 117 -17.01 14.90 -21.95
C SER A 117 -16.42 15.14 -23.35
N LYS A 118 -15.58 14.21 -23.85
CA LYS A 118 -15.00 14.26 -25.20
C LYS A 118 -16.00 13.85 -26.28
N ALA A 119 -16.90 12.91 -25.98
CA ALA A 119 -17.88 12.39 -26.91
C ALA A 119 -19.12 13.30 -27.09
N ILE A 120 -19.36 14.24 -26.16
CA ILE A 120 -20.44 15.24 -26.29
C ILE A 120 -20.02 16.35 -27.28
N PRO A 121 -20.72 16.54 -28.42
CA PRO A 121 -20.42 17.62 -29.37
C PRO A 121 -20.63 19.01 -28.74
N LYS A 122 -19.67 19.93 -28.93
CA LYS A 122 -19.82 21.37 -28.63
C LYS A 122 -19.84 22.14 -29.96
N PRO A 123 -20.76 23.07 -30.22
CA PRO A 123 -21.84 23.59 -29.37
C PRO A 123 -23.08 22.69 -29.35
N TYR A 124 -23.81 22.71 -28.22
CA TYR A 124 -24.98 21.88 -27.88
C TYR A 124 -26.19 21.96 -28.85
N ASP A 125 -26.12 22.75 -29.91
CA ASP A 125 -27.27 23.14 -30.75
C ASP A 125 -27.30 22.54 -32.15
N LYS A 126 -26.33 21.73 -32.59
CA LYS A 126 -26.41 21.13 -33.93
C LYS A 126 -26.05 19.65 -33.93
N PHE A 127 -27.04 18.90 -34.39
CA PHE A 127 -27.09 17.46 -34.66
C PHE A 127 -27.28 16.60 -33.42
N LEU A 128 -28.46 15.97 -33.37
CA LEU A 128 -28.60 14.65 -32.76
C LEU A 128 -27.40 13.82 -33.24
N PRO A 129 -26.56 13.27 -32.35
CA PRO A 129 -25.49 12.38 -32.76
C PRO A 129 -26.10 11.30 -33.66
N ASP A 130 -25.39 10.86 -34.69
CA ASP A 130 -25.81 9.69 -35.45
C ASP A 130 -26.14 8.54 -34.47
N THR A 131 -27.03 7.63 -34.85
CA THR A 131 -27.57 6.60 -33.95
C THR A 131 -26.45 5.84 -33.22
N SER A 132 -25.29 5.66 -33.87
CA SER A 132 -24.11 5.02 -33.31
C SER A 132 -23.42 5.83 -32.21
N ALA A 133 -23.23 7.15 -32.39
CA ALA A 133 -22.65 8.02 -31.36
C ALA A 133 -23.59 8.21 -30.17
N HIS A 134 -24.91 8.23 -30.41
CA HIS A 134 -25.90 8.24 -29.35
C HIS A 134 -25.86 6.93 -28.53
N GLU A 135 -25.84 5.78 -29.19
CA GLU A 135 -25.73 4.47 -28.55
C GLU A 135 -24.42 4.34 -27.74
N HIS A 136 -23.31 4.83 -28.28
CA HIS A 136 -22.03 4.84 -27.58
C HIS A 136 -22.05 5.69 -26.30
N LEU A 137 -22.63 6.90 -26.37
CA LEU A 137 -22.82 7.76 -25.19
C LEU A 137 -23.71 7.10 -24.12
N VAL A 138 -24.79 6.44 -24.54
CA VAL A 138 -25.68 5.70 -23.63
C VAL A 138 -24.94 4.56 -22.94
N GLU A 139 -24.10 3.82 -23.66
CA GLU A 139 -23.29 2.74 -23.07
C GLU A 139 -22.23 3.26 -22.09
N LEU A 140 -21.56 4.38 -22.40
CA LEU A 140 -20.64 5.03 -21.46
C LEU A 140 -21.35 5.51 -20.19
N GLN A 141 -22.54 6.10 -20.32
CA GLN A 141 -23.35 6.51 -19.18
C GLN A 141 -23.78 5.33 -18.31
N LYS A 142 -24.21 4.21 -18.91
CA LYS A 142 -24.53 2.98 -18.17
C LYS A 142 -23.32 2.44 -17.40
N LYS A 143 -22.14 2.41 -18.03
CA LYS A 143 -20.89 2.01 -17.38
C LYS A 143 -20.54 2.92 -16.20
N ALA A 144 -20.65 4.24 -16.37
CA ALA A 144 -20.41 5.21 -15.30
C ALA A 144 -21.33 4.96 -14.09
N ILE A 145 -22.63 4.77 -14.32
CA ILE A 145 -23.61 4.49 -13.25
C ILE A 145 -23.28 3.18 -12.52
N MET A 146 -22.92 2.14 -13.26
CA MET A 146 -22.57 0.84 -12.68
C MET A 146 -21.34 0.95 -11.78
N ILE A 147 -20.27 1.60 -12.24
CA ILE A 147 -19.02 1.77 -11.48
C ILE A 147 -19.24 2.66 -10.26
N GLN A 148 -20.02 3.74 -10.40
CA GLN A 148 -20.40 4.59 -9.25
C GLN A 148 -21.19 3.78 -8.20
N THR A 149 -22.12 2.93 -8.65
CA THR A 149 -22.89 2.06 -7.75
C THR A 149 -21.99 1.07 -7.00
N GLN A 150 -21.03 0.47 -7.71
CA GLN A 150 -20.03 -0.42 -7.11
C GLN A 150 -19.14 0.32 -6.11
N SER A 151 -18.64 1.51 -6.47
CA SER A 151 -17.82 2.36 -5.60
C SER A 151 -18.55 2.70 -4.30
N ILE A 152 -19.83 3.09 -4.38
CA ILE A 152 -20.67 3.38 -3.21
C ILE A 152 -20.82 2.14 -2.31
N SER A 153 -21.02 0.95 -2.89
CA SER A 153 -21.14 -0.30 -2.14
C SER A 153 -19.85 -0.63 -1.38
N VAL A 154 -18.70 -0.54 -2.06
CA VAL A 154 -17.38 -0.79 -1.46
C VAL A 154 -17.09 0.22 -0.34
N TYR A 155 -17.43 1.49 -0.54
CA TYR A 155 -17.27 2.53 0.47
C TYR A 155 -18.16 2.29 1.71
N ALA A 156 -19.40 1.83 1.51
CA ALA A 156 -20.29 1.50 2.62
C ALA A 156 -19.75 0.33 3.47
N GLU A 157 -19.13 -0.67 2.83
CA GLU A 157 -18.46 -1.78 3.53
C GLU A 157 -17.20 -1.31 4.28
N LEU A 158 -16.41 -0.44 3.64
CA LEU A 158 -15.24 0.19 4.25
C LEU A 158 -15.61 0.90 5.56
N LEU A 159 -16.66 1.72 5.54
CA LEU A 159 -17.13 2.46 6.71
C LEU A 159 -17.64 1.54 7.83
N LYS A 160 -18.33 0.44 7.49
CA LYS A 160 -18.79 -0.55 8.47
C LYS A 160 -17.62 -1.22 9.18
N LYS A 161 -16.62 -1.67 8.43
CA LYS A 161 -15.45 -2.36 9.00
C LYS A 161 -14.54 -1.41 9.77
N ALA A 162 -14.36 -0.17 9.30
CA ALA A 162 -13.60 0.85 10.02
C ALA A 162 -14.22 1.20 11.39
N LYS A 163 -15.56 1.24 11.51
CA LYS A 163 -16.25 1.47 12.79
C LYS A 163 -16.16 0.31 13.79
N ILE A 164 -15.98 -0.92 13.32
CA ILE A 164 -15.83 -2.09 14.19
C ILE A 164 -14.44 -2.08 14.87
N LEU A 165 -13.44 -1.47 14.25
CA LEU A 165 -12.07 -1.37 14.78
C LEU A 165 -11.86 -0.23 15.79
N SER A 166 -12.87 0.62 16.03
CA SER A 166 -12.80 1.77 16.94
C SER A 166 -13.38 1.52 18.34
N TYR A 167 -13.69 0.27 18.69
CA TYR A 167 -14.16 -0.18 20.01
C TYR A 167 -13.23 -1.25 20.57
#